data_AF-A0A2V9AL97-F1
#
_entry.id   AF-A0A2V9AL97-F1
#
_cell.length_a   1.000
_cell.length_b   1.000
_cell.length_c   1.000
_cell.angle_alpha   90.00
_cell.angle_beta   90.00
_cell.angle_gamma   90.00
#
_symmetry.space_group_name_H-M   'P 1'
#
loop_
_entity.id
_entity.type
_entity.pdbx_description
1 polymer ?
#
loop_
_entity_poly.entity_id
_entity_poly.type
_entity_poly.pdbx_seq_one_letter_code
_entity_poly.pdbx_strand_id
1 'polypeptide(L)'
;MVLVVSMMLAIFQLPAHAQGKERPVKHTTFYRTIQVDGLSIFYREVGPKDAPTLLLLHGLPSSSRMFEPLFTQLSDRYHLIAPDYPGFGHSDWPDPKKFAYTFDHIAETMNHFTEALGLSRYTLYMQDYGGPVGFRMALAYPDRIEALIVQNAVAHNDGLGAVWKTRRAFWADRAVNESALRANLLSLATTRTRHVGIDPNVERYAPDLWTDEFAFLSQPRQVDIQSDLFYDYRTNVDSYPKWQTWMRERQPRLLVIWGKYDPSFDISEPEAYRRDVPNAEVHVLDAGHFALDTNADEIAALIGQFMKRQK
;
A
#
# COMPACT_ATOMS: atom_id res chain seq x y z
N MET A 1 68.71 6.99 -58.58
CA MET A 1 67.30 6.90 -59.02
C MET A 1 66.49 6.51 -57.79
N VAL A 2 65.68 7.44 -57.28
CA VAL A 2 65.02 7.35 -55.97
C VAL A 2 63.81 6.41 -56.07
N LEU A 3 63.75 5.40 -55.20
CA LEU A 3 62.60 4.50 -55.05
C LEU A 3 61.55 5.20 -54.17
N VAL A 4 60.35 5.42 -54.72
CA VAL A 4 59.19 5.89 -53.96
C VAL A 4 58.35 4.66 -53.59
N VAL A 5 58.31 4.33 -52.30
CA VAL A 5 57.40 3.30 -51.76
C VAL A 5 56.15 4.01 -51.25
N SER A 6 55.01 3.72 -51.90
CA SER A 6 53.70 4.25 -51.55
C SER A 6 53.13 3.49 -50.36
N MET A 7 52.77 4.19 -49.30
CA MET A 7 52.22 3.63 -48.07
C MET A 7 50.71 3.94 -48.01
N MET A 8 49.86 2.94 -48.23
CA MET A 8 48.40 3.06 -48.09
C MET A 8 48.05 3.23 -46.61
N LEU A 9 47.46 4.37 -46.24
CA LEU A 9 46.75 4.53 -44.96
C LEU A 9 45.37 3.88 -45.06
N ALA A 10 45.14 2.81 -44.29
CA ALA A 10 43.82 2.30 -44.01
C ALA A 10 43.16 3.16 -42.91
N ILE A 11 42.08 3.86 -43.24
CA ILE A 11 41.26 4.60 -42.27
C ILE A 11 40.35 3.60 -41.55
N PHE A 12 40.67 3.27 -40.31
CA PHE A 12 39.74 2.55 -39.43
C PHE A 12 38.67 3.51 -38.92
N GLN A 13 37.42 3.33 -39.36
CA GLN A 13 36.27 3.98 -38.74
C GLN A 13 35.97 3.31 -37.39
N LEU A 14 36.03 4.07 -36.31
CA LEU A 14 35.56 3.65 -34.99
C LEU A 14 34.02 3.52 -35.02
N PRO A 15 33.43 2.46 -34.43
CA PRO A 15 31.99 2.32 -34.36
C PRO A 15 31.40 3.39 -33.42
N ALA A 16 30.24 3.93 -33.82
CA ALA A 16 29.48 4.88 -33.03
C ALA A 16 29.13 4.31 -31.65
N HIS A 17 29.34 5.10 -30.60
CA HIS A 17 28.96 4.75 -29.23
C HIS A 17 27.44 4.58 -29.16
N ALA A 18 26.99 3.35 -28.90
CA ALA A 18 25.63 3.12 -28.42
C ALA A 18 25.47 3.90 -27.10
N GLN A 19 24.51 4.83 -27.06
CA GLN A 19 24.08 5.48 -25.81
C GLN A 19 23.66 4.38 -24.83
N GLY A 20 24.50 4.11 -23.84
CA GLY A 20 24.15 3.23 -22.73
C GLY A 20 22.94 3.81 -22.01
N LYS A 21 21.87 3.01 -21.86
CA LYS A 21 20.82 3.33 -20.90
C LYS A 21 21.50 3.49 -19.54
N GLU A 22 21.47 4.70 -18.97
CA GLU A 22 21.97 4.95 -17.62
C GLU A 22 21.34 3.93 -16.67
N ARG A 23 22.18 3.27 -15.86
CA ARG A 23 21.67 2.34 -14.86
C ARG A 23 20.89 3.15 -13.83
N PRO A 24 19.67 2.72 -13.44
CA PRO A 24 18.89 3.45 -12.44
C PRO A 24 19.71 3.58 -11.15
N VAL A 25 19.75 4.81 -10.62
CA VAL A 25 20.41 5.11 -9.35
C VAL A 25 19.65 4.37 -8.26
N LYS A 26 20.32 3.39 -7.61
CA LYS A 26 19.74 2.72 -6.45
C LYS A 26 19.90 3.63 -5.24
N HIS A 27 18.78 4.10 -4.70
CA HIS A 27 18.77 4.84 -3.44
C HIS A 27 18.76 3.88 -2.26
N THR A 28 19.49 4.22 -1.20
CA THR A 28 19.50 3.46 0.05
C THR A 28 18.16 3.60 0.76
N THR A 29 17.54 2.49 1.13
CA THR A 29 16.39 2.49 2.05
C THR A 29 16.86 2.81 3.47
N PHE A 30 16.26 3.83 4.07
CA PHE A 30 16.45 4.17 5.48
C PHE A 30 15.32 3.59 6.31
N TYR A 31 15.68 3.03 7.47
CA TYR A 31 14.75 2.54 8.48
C TYR A 31 14.80 3.53 9.65
N ARG A 32 13.71 4.26 9.87
CA ARG A 32 13.68 5.42 10.77
C ARG A 32 12.56 5.29 11.78
N THR A 33 12.68 6.07 12.84
CA THR A 33 11.64 6.23 13.86
C THR A 33 11.48 7.70 14.18
N ILE A 34 10.24 8.14 14.38
CA ILE A 34 9.90 9.51 14.78
C ILE A 34 8.88 9.48 15.91
N GLN A 35 8.91 10.48 16.79
CA GLN A 35 7.95 10.61 17.89
C GLN A 35 6.70 11.34 17.40
N VAL A 36 5.53 10.72 17.57
CA VAL A 36 4.21 11.25 17.19
C VAL A 36 3.22 10.85 18.28
N ASP A 37 2.48 11.80 18.85
CA ASP A 37 1.48 11.55 19.89
C ASP A 37 1.99 10.76 21.11
N GLY A 38 3.29 10.90 21.42
CA GLY A 38 3.96 10.15 22.48
C GLY A 38 4.29 8.70 22.15
N LEU A 39 4.18 8.31 20.87
CA LEU A 39 4.54 7.00 20.33
C LEU A 39 5.76 7.09 19.41
N SER A 40 6.56 6.03 19.42
CA SER A 40 7.61 5.79 18.44
C SER A 40 6.99 5.19 17.17
N ILE A 41 6.91 5.97 16.11
CA ILE A 41 6.40 5.54 14.81
C ILE A 41 7.57 5.19 13.91
N PHE A 42 7.68 3.92 13.54
CA PHE A 42 8.64 3.44 12.57
C PHE A 42 8.19 3.72 11.15
N TYR A 43 9.13 4.02 10.25
CA TYR A 43 8.87 4.14 8.82
C TYR A 43 10.10 3.80 7.99
N ARG A 44 9.84 3.36 6.76
CA ARG A 44 10.84 3.21 5.70
C ARG A 44 10.81 4.45 4.80
N GLU A 45 11.97 5.01 4.48
CA GLU A 45 12.13 6.19 3.62
C GLU A 45 13.17 5.89 2.53
N VAL A 46 12.85 6.19 1.27
CA VAL A 46 13.78 6.02 0.15
C VAL A 46 13.52 7.04 -0.96
N GLY A 47 14.57 7.40 -1.70
CA GLY A 47 14.52 8.33 -2.83
C GLY A 47 14.84 9.78 -2.46
N PRO A 48 14.89 10.70 -3.45
CA PRO A 48 15.22 12.12 -3.23
C PRO A 48 14.11 12.85 -2.47
N LYS A 49 14.45 13.63 -1.44
CA LYS A 49 13.46 14.34 -0.60
C LYS A 49 12.71 15.47 -1.31
N ASP A 50 13.26 15.96 -2.41
CA ASP A 50 12.71 17.01 -3.27
C ASP A 50 11.87 16.45 -4.44
N ALA A 51 11.79 15.12 -4.58
CA ALA A 51 10.93 14.47 -5.55
C ALA A 51 9.46 14.41 -5.07
N PRO A 52 8.48 14.17 -5.97
CA PRO A 52 7.09 13.98 -5.57
C PRO A 52 6.94 12.84 -4.56
N THR A 53 6.21 13.10 -3.47
CA THR A 53 6.06 12.17 -2.35
C THR A 53 4.92 11.18 -2.58
N LEU A 54 5.21 9.89 -2.41
CA LEU A 54 4.20 8.84 -2.24
C LEU A 54 4.22 8.37 -0.79
N LEU A 55 3.10 8.55 -0.09
CA LEU A 55 2.86 8.03 1.24
C LEU A 55 2.17 6.67 1.13
N LEU A 56 2.85 5.61 1.57
CA LEU A 56 2.45 4.22 1.36
C LEU A 56 1.82 3.64 2.63
N LEU A 57 0.50 3.46 2.59
CA LEU A 57 -0.36 3.06 3.70
C LEU A 57 -0.69 1.56 3.57
N HIS A 58 -0.17 0.75 4.49
CA HIS A 58 -0.23 -0.71 4.44
C HIS A 58 -1.54 -1.29 4.99
N GLY A 59 -1.74 -2.59 4.77
CA GLY A 59 -2.86 -3.37 5.29
C GLY A 59 -2.50 -4.32 6.44
N LEU A 60 -3.50 -5.12 6.84
CA LEU A 60 -3.33 -6.25 7.75
C LEU A 60 -2.94 -7.53 6.97
N PRO A 61 -2.05 -8.38 7.50
CA PRO A 61 -1.32 -8.23 8.76
C PRO A 61 0.09 -7.67 8.58
N SER A 62 0.33 -7.09 7.41
CA SER A 62 1.63 -6.58 7.02
C SER A 62 2.00 -5.29 7.74
N SER A 63 3.05 -4.67 7.24
CA SER A 63 3.61 -3.40 7.67
C SER A 63 4.13 -2.65 6.45
N SER A 64 4.85 -1.55 6.63
CA SER A 64 5.58 -0.88 5.55
C SER A 64 6.53 -1.80 4.75
N ARG A 65 6.88 -2.98 5.28
CA ARG A 65 7.61 -4.04 4.57
C ARG A 65 6.97 -4.44 3.24
N MET A 66 5.64 -4.44 3.13
CA MET A 66 4.96 -4.86 1.90
C MET A 66 5.34 -4.01 0.68
N PHE A 67 5.84 -2.79 0.90
CA PHE A 67 6.24 -1.86 -0.15
C PHE A 67 7.71 -1.99 -0.57
N GLU A 68 8.47 -2.91 0.03
CA GLU A 68 9.87 -3.16 -0.35
C GLU A 68 10.09 -3.37 -1.86
N PRO A 69 9.21 -4.10 -2.58
CA PRO A 69 9.33 -4.24 -4.04
C PRO A 69 9.25 -2.90 -4.79
N LEU A 70 8.52 -1.91 -4.28
CA LEU A 70 8.38 -0.58 -4.91
C LEU A 70 9.61 0.30 -4.67
N PHE A 71 10.27 0.19 -3.51
CA PHE A 71 11.45 0.99 -3.19
C PHE A 71 12.55 0.86 -4.24
N THR A 72 12.80 -0.35 -4.73
CA THR A 72 13.81 -0.59 -5.76
C THR A 72 13.42 0.02 -7.11
N GLN A 73 12.13 0.11 -7.42
CA GLN A 73 11.64 0.44 -8.77
C GLN A 73 11.26 1.91 -8.95
N LEU A 74 10.94 2.61 -7.86
CA LEU A 74 10.38 3.95 -7.89
C LEU A 74 11.27 5.00 -7.21
N SER A 75 12.27 4.58 -6.42
CA SER A 75 13.10 5.52 -5.65
C SER A 75 13.98 6.44 -6.50
N ASP A 76 14.22 6.12 -7.77
CA ASP A 76 14.97 6.97 -8.71
C ASP A 76 14.22 8.27 -9.07
N ARG A 77 12.90 8.31 -8.84
CA ARG A 77 12.00 9.37 -9.31
C ARG A 77 11.09 9.95 -8.23
N TYR A 78 10.92 9.24 -7.13
CA TYR A 78 9.93 9.56 -6.11
C TYR A 78 10.51 9.49 -4.71
N HIS A 79 9.96 10.32 -3.83
CA HIS A 79 10.19 10.22 -2.40
C HIS A 79 9.16 9.25 -1.80
N LEU A 80 9.59 8.07 -1.38
CA LEU A 80 8.69 7.03 -0.87
C LEU A 80 8.80 6.99 0.65
N ILE A 81 7.66 7.14 1.32
CA ILE A 81 7.56 7.08 2.78
C ILE A 81 6.50 6.04 3.13
N ALA A 82 6.88 5.03 3.91
CA ALA A 82 5.98 3.96 4.32
C ALA A 82 6.03 3.82 5.85
N PRO A 83 5.08 4.37 6.60
CA PRO A 83 4.98 4.19 8.04
C PRO A 83 4.41 2.83 8.42
N ASP A 84 4.76 2.35 9.61
CA ASP A 84 4.03 1.31 10.32
C ASP A 84 3.03 1.98 11.28
N TYR A 85 1.77 1.55 11.29
CA TYR A 85 0.77 2.09 12.22
C TYR A 85 1.08 1.72 13.69
N PRO A 86 0.57 2.48 14.68
CA PRO A 86 0.53 2.01 16.07
C PRO A 86 -0.07 0.60 16.14
N GLY A 87 0.62 -0.32 16.80
CA GLY A 87 0.24 -1.74 16.86
C GLY A 87 0.66 -2.60 15.66
N PHE A 88 1.43 -2.07 14.71
CA PHE A 88 1.93 -2.81 13.54
C PHE A 88 3.45 -2.70 13.41
N GLY A 89 4.02 -3.70 12.72
CA GLY A 89 5.44 -3.75 12.38
C GLY A 89 6.37 -3.37 13.54
N HIS A 90 7.20 -2.36 13.31
CA HIS A 90 8.20 -1.87 14.26
C HIS A 90 7.81 -0.57 14.99
N SER A 91 6.58 -0.09 14.83
CA SER A 91 6.03 1.00 15.64
C SER A 91 5.66 0.53 17.05
N ASP A 92 5.44 1.46 17.97
CA ASP A 92 4.98 1.14 19.32
C ASP A 92 3.60 0.45 19.31
N TRP A 93 3.43 -0.52 20.21
CA TRP A 93 2.19 -1.29 20.40
C TRP A 93 1.59 -0.99 21.78
N PRO A 94 0.98 0.20 21.95
CA PRO A 94 0.41 0.58 23.24
C PRO A 94 -0.66 -0.40 23.70
N ASP A 95 -0.86 -0.49 25.02
CA ASP A 95 -1.87 -1.36 25.63
C ASP A 95 -3.27 -1.00 25.07
N PRO A 96 -4.03 -1.95 24.46
CA PRO A 96 -5.38 -1.71 23.96
C PRO A 96 -6.36 -1.17 25.00
N LYS A 97 -6.08 -1.34 26.29
CA LYS A 97 -6.88 -0.74 27.38
C LYS A 97 -6.64 0.76 27.56
N LYS A 98 -5.57 1.30 26.98
CA LYS A 98 -5.11 2.69 27.10
C LYS A 98 -5.06 3.41 25.77
N PHE A 99 -5.03 2.68 24.66
CA PHE A 99 -5.00 3.20 23.31
C PHE A 99 -6.19 2.63 22.53
N ALA A 100 -7.05 3.52 22.04
CA ALA A 100 -8.18 3.12 21.22
C ALA A 100 -7.68 2.76 19.82
N TYR A 101 -7.70 1.47 19.48
CA TYR A 101 -7.37 0.98 18.15
C TYR A 101 -8.56 1.14 17.21
N THR A 102 -8.75 2.35 16.71
CA THR A 102 -9.76 2.70 15.70
C THR A 102 -9.11 3.27 14.45
N PHE A 103 -9.79 3.17 13.31
CA PHE A 103 -9.31 3.76 12.06
C PHE A 103 -9.26 5.30 12.11
N ASP A 104 -10.14 5.93 12.90
CA ASP A 104 -10.10 7.38 13.16
C ASP A 104 -8.80 7.77 13.87
N HIS A 105 -8.45 7.08 14.96
CA HIS A 105 -7.26 7.40 15.74
C HIS A 105 -5.97 7.09 14.98
N ILE A 106 -5.92 5.97 14.25
CA ILE A 106 -4.76 5.67 13.38
C ILE A 106 -4.61 6.74 12.30
N ALA A 107 -5.69 7.18 11.66
CA ALA A 107 -5.63 8.23 10.64
C ALA A 107 -5.19 9.58 11.22
N GLU A 108 -5.64 9.93 12.42
CA GLU A 108 -5.19 11.13 13.15
C GLU A 108 -3.68 11.07 13.44
N THR A 109 -3.19 9.96 14.00
CA THR A 109 -1.75 9.76 14.21
C THR A 109 -0.96 9.81 12.90
N MET A 110 -1.50 9.27 11.80
CA MET A 110 -0.84 9.37 10.49
C MET A 110 -0.84 10.80 9.94
N ASN A 111 -1.86 11.62 10.22
CA ASN A 111 -1.82 13.05 9.89
C ASN A 111 -0.70 13.77 10.67
N HIS A 112 -0.62 13.56 11.99
CA HIS A 112 0.45 14.15 12.81
C HIS A 112 1.84 13.63 12.40
N PHE A 113 1.95 12.38 11.97
CA PHE A 113 3.17 11.83 11.37
C PHE A 113 3.58 12.60 10.11
N THR A 114 2.65 12.88 9.20
CA THR A 114 2.97 13.68 8.01
C THR A 114 3.40 15.11 8.36
N GLU A 115 2.83 15.70 9.40
CA GLU A 115 3.20 17.04 9.90
C GLU A 115 4.60 17.04 10.53
N ALA A 116 4.91 16.03 11.35
CA ALA A 116 6.21 15.88 11.98
C ALA A 116 7.35 15.69 10.96
N LEU A 117 7.04 15.10 9.80
CA LEU A 117 7.96 14.99 8.67
C LEU A 117 7.99 16.23 7.75
N GLY A 118 7.11 17.22 7.98
CA GLY A 118 7.01 18.41 7.16
C GLY A 118 6.41 18.17 5.77
N LEU A 119 5.61 17.12 5.59
CA LEU A 119 4.98 16.79 4.32
C LEU A 119 3.73 17.65 4.11
N SER A 120 3.80 18.56 3.14
CA SER A 120 2.69 19.46 2.80
C SER A 120 1.80 18.93 1.66
N ARG A 121 2.32 18.03 0.82
CA ARG A 121 1.60 17.44 -0.30
C ARG A 121 2.14 16.06 -0.67
N TYR A 122 1.25 15.11 -0.94
CA TYR A 122 1.62 13.73 -1.26
C TYR A 122 0.52 12.99 -2.06
N THR A 123 0.94 11.96 -2.77
CA THR A 123 0.06 10.92 -3.32
C THR A 123 -0.11 9.82 -2.28
N LEU A 124 -1.35 9.44 -1.98
CA LEU A 124 -1.63 8.32 -1.09
C LEU A 124 -1.63 7.02 -1.89
N TYR A 125 -0.81 6.05 -1.49
CA TYR A 125 -0.98 4.64 -1.87
C TYR A 125 -1.66 3.93 -0.73
N MET A 126 -2.82 3.32 -0.96
CA MET A 126 -3.71 2.79 0.07
C MET A 126 -4.01 1.33 -0.21
N GLN A 127 -3.60 0.42 0.68
CA GLN A 127 -3.89 -1.01 0.58
C GLN A 127 -4.65 -1.52 1.80
N ASP A 128 -5.74 -2.25 1.60
CA ASP A 128 -6.57 -2.83 2.68
C ASP A 128 -6.91 -1.81 3.78
N TYR A 129 -6.35 -1.90 5.00
CA TYR A 129 -6.51 -0.93 6.09
C TYR A 129 -5.97 0.46 5.75
N GLY A 130 -5.02 0.56 4.83
CA GLY A 130 -4.57 1.83 4.26
C GLY A 130 -5.67 2.59 3.52
N GLY A 131 -6.71 1.90 3.02
CA GLY A 131 -7.93 2.52 2.46
C GLY A 131 -8.66 3.41 3.47
N PRO A 132 -9.25 2.84 4.55
CA PRO A 132 -9.93 3.62 5.57
C PRO A 132 -9.04 4.66 6.27
N VAL A 133 -7.74 4.38 6.45
CA VAL A 133 -6.79 5.36 7.00
C VAL A 133 -6.63 6.54 6.03
N GLY A 134 -6.30 6.26 4.77
CA GLY A 134 -6.03 7.30 3.78
C GLY A 134 -7.27 8.12 3.39
N PHE A 135 -8.46 7.52 3.32
CA PHE A 135 -9.70 8.29 3.10
C PHE A 135 -10.02 9.25 4.25
N ARG A 136 -9.75 8.87 5.50
CA ARG A 136 -9.89 9.78 6.65
C ARG A 136 -8.89 10.92 6.61
N MET A 137 -7.64 10.64 6.23
CA MET A 137 -6.64 11.70 5.99
C MET A 137 -7.08 12.64 4.86
N ALA A 138 -7.61 12.10 3.75
CA ALA A 138 -8.08 12.88 2.61
C ALA A 138 -9.30 13.75 2.93
N LEU A 139 -10.21 13.27 3.77
CA LEU A 139 -11.34 14.06 4.28
C LEU A 139 -10.88 15.18 5.22
N ALA A 140 -9.92 14.90 6.10
CA ALA A 140 -9.44 15.87 7.08
C ALA A 140 -8.62 16.99 6.43
N TYR A 141 -7.74 16.65 5.49
CA TYR A 141 -6.80 17.57 4.85
C TYR A 141 -6.76 17.41 3.33
N PRO A 142 -7.87 17.70 2.61
CA PRO A 142 -8.00 17.44 1.17
C PRO A 142 -6.96 18.17 0.31
N ASP A 143 -6.42 19.29 0.77
CA ASP A 143 -5.42 20.08 0.04
C ASP A 143 -4.03 19.44 0.06
N ARG A 144 -3.76 18.53 1.01
CA ARG A 144 -2.51 17.77 1.06
C ARG A 144 -2.49 16.62 0.05
N ILE A 145 -3.65 16.23 -0.50
CA ILE A 145 -3.77 15.06 -1.37
C ILE A 145 -3.60 15.47 -2.83
N GLU A 146 -2.57 14.92 -3.47
CA GLU A 146 -2.30 15.14 -4.89
C GLU A 146 -3.02 14.14 -5.80
N ALA A 147 -3.01 12.87 -5.40
CA ALA A 147 -3.63 11.77 -6.11
C ALA A 147 -3.85 10.58 -5.15
N LEU A 148 -4.67 9.64 -5.58
CA LEU A 148 -4.93 8.39 -4.90
C LEU A 148 -4.49 7.20 -5.77
N ILE A 149 -3.79 6.27 -5.15
CA ILE A 149 -3.50 4.93 -5.68
C ILE A 149 -4.15 3.95 -4.69
N VAL A 150 -5.16 3.22 -5.14
CA VAL A 150 -5.88 2.22 -4.35
C VAL A 150 -5.44 0.85 -4.80
N GLN A 151 -4.98 0.00 -3.88
CA GLN A 151 -4.66 -1.40 -4.15
C GLN A 151 -5.50 -2.28 -3.23
N ASN A 152 -6.47 -3.05 -3.75
CA ASN A 152 -7.28 -3.97 -2.94
C ASN A 152 -7.84 -3.32 -1.65
N ALA A 153 -8.42 -2.13 -1.76
CA ALA A 153 -9.08 -1.42 -0.66
C ALA A 153 -10.47 -0.98 -1.11
N VAL A 154 -11.46 -1.12 -0.23
CA VAL A 154 -12.87 -0.87 -0.55
C VAL A 154 -13.34 0.51 -0.07
N ALA A 155 -14.19 1.14 -0.88
CA ALA A 155 -14.96 2.33 -0.55
C ALA A 155 -16.48 2.14 -0.81
N HIS A 156 -16.89 0.93 -1.21
CA HIS A 156 -18.29 0.60 -1.46
C HIS A 156 -18.70 -0.73 -0.80
N ASN A 157 -20.01 -0.92 -0.63
CA ASN A 157 -20.53 -2.21 -0.15
C ASN A 157 -20.41 -3.31 -1.21
N ASP A 158 -20.24 -2.97 -2.49
CA ASP A 158 -20.05 -3.88 -3.61
C ASP A 158 -18.84 -4.81 -3.34
N GLY A 159 -17.70 -4.25 -2.89
CA GLY A 159 -16.52 -5.02 -2.48
C GLY A 159 -16.67 -5.88 -1.22
N LEU A 160 -17.77 -5.77 -0.48
CA LEU A 160 -18.01 -6.52 0.77
C LEU A 160 -18.86 -7.78 0.51
N GLY A 161 -18.31 -8.74 -0.22
CA GLY A 161 -18.96 -9.98 -0.62
C GLY A 161 -19.29 -10.97 0.52
N ALA A 162 -19.61 -12.22 0.17
CA ALA A 162 -20.14 -13.23 1.10
C ALA A 162 -19.24 -13.50 2.32
N VAL A 163 -17.92 -13.37 2.17
CA VAL A 163 -16.93 -13.56 3.25
C VAL A 163 -17.09 -12.55 4.40
N TRP A 164 -17.78 -11.42 4.16
CA TRP A 164 -18.08 -10.39 5.15
C TRP A 164 -19.29 -10.70 6.02
N LYS A 165 -20.07 -11.75 5.73
CA LYS A 165 -21.22 -12.14 6.55
C LYS A 165 -20.83 -12.41 8.01
N THR A 166 -19.71 -13.09 8.25
CA THR A 166 -19.21 -13.38 9.60
C THR A 166 -18.71 -12.11 10.30
N ARG A 167 -18.16 -11.14 9.55
CA ARG A 167 -17.74 -9.84 10.09
C ARG A 167 -18.95 -9.01 10.51
N ARG A 168 -20.00 -8.98 9.68
CA ARG A 168 -21.28 -8.34 10.02
C ARG A 168 -21.96 -8.96 11.24
N ALA A 169 -21.91 -10.29 11.38
CA ALA A 169 -22.39 -10.96 12.60
C ALA A 169 -21.58 -10.55 13.84
N PHE A 170 -20.24 -10.46 13.71
CA PHE A 170 -19.36 -9.97 14.77
C PHE A 170 -19.62 -8.51 15.17
N TRP A 171 -19.95 -7.64 14.22
CA TRP A 171 -20.33 -6.26 14.53
C TRP A 171 -21.67 -6.16 15.25
N ALA A 172 -22.62 -7.03 14.92
CA ALA A 172 -23.94 -7.06 15.55
C ALA A 172 -23.89 -7.60 16.98
N ASP A 173 -23.04 -8.61 17.24
CA ASP A 173 -22.84 -9.19 18.56
C ASP A 173 -21.37 -9.62 18.75
N ARG A 174 -20.58 -8.70 19.33
CA ARG A 174 -19.16 -8.93 19.63
C ARG A 174 -18.97 -10.11 20.57
N ALA A 175 -19.74 -10.14 21.67
CA ALA A 175 -19.56 -11.11 22.75
C ALA A 175 -19.72 -12.56 22.27
N VAL A 176 -20.66 -12.80 21.34
CA VAL A 176 -20.90 -14.14 20.79
C VAL A 176 -19.88 -14.54 19.74
N ASN A 177 -19.40 -13.61 18.92
CA ASN A 177 -18.62 -13.93 17.72
C ASN A 177 -17.10 -13.73 17.87
N GLU A 178 -16.64 -13.00 18.89
CA GLU A 178 -15.23 -12.61 19.03
C GLU A 178 -14.28 -13.82 19.13
N SER A 179 -14.67 -14.86 19.87
CA SER A 179 -13.82 -16.05 20.03
C SER A 179 -13.55 -16.76 18.69
N ALA A 180 -14.58 -16.90 17.85
CA ALA A 180 -14.44 -17.52 16.53
C ALA A 180 -13.62 -16.64 15.58
N LEU A 181 -13.82 -15.31 15.63
CA LEU A 181 -13.00 -14.36 14.88
C LEU A 181 -11.53 -14.48 15.26
N ARG A 182 -11.21 -14.43 16.56
CA ARG A 182 -9.83 -14.51 17.07
C ARG A 182 -9.12 -15.79 16.67
N ALA A 183 -9.81 -16.94 16.77
CA ALA A 183 -9.26 -18.24 16.37
C ALA A 183 -8.87 -18.27 14.89
N ASN A 184 -9.69 -17.67 14.01
CA ASN A 184 -9.41 -17.62 12.58
C ASN A 184 -8.35 -16.55 12.22
N LEU A 185 -8.46 -15.37 12.81
CA LEU A 185 -7.64 -14.20 12.52
C LEU A 185 -6.15 -14.48 12.69
N LEU A 186 -5.81 -15.22 13.74
CA LEU A 186 -4.45 -15.54 14.17
C LEU A 186 -4.00 -16.95 13.80
N SER A 187 -4.59 -17.56 12.78
CA SER A 187 -4.11 -18.86 12.30
C SER A 187 -3.09 -18.67 11.18
N LEU A 188 -2.00 -19.43 11.20
CA LEU A 188 -1.00 -19.44 10.12
C LEU A 188 -1.65 -19.77 8.76
N ALA A 189 -2.63 -20.69 8.77
CA ALA A 189 -3.38 -21.05 7.56
C ALA A 189 -4.14 -19.85 6.98
N THR A 190 -4.75 -19.04 7.84
CA THR A 190 -5.49 -17.84 7.42
C THR A 190 -4.53 -16.74 6.99
N THR A 191 -3.38 -16.57 7.64
CA THR A 191 -2.32 -15.65 7.17
C THR A 191 -1.87 -16.02 5.77
N ARG A 192 -1.52 -17.29 5.51
CA ARG A 192 -1.18 -17.75 4.15
C ARG A 192 -2.32 -17.50 3.15
N THR A 193 -3.55 -17.80 3.55
CA THR A 193 -4.72 -17.62 2.68
C THR A 193 -4.93 -16.17 2.28
N ARG A 194 -4.58 -15.18 3.12
CA ARG A 194 -4.66 -13.75 2.75
C ARG A 194 -3.76 -13.39 1.56
N HIS A 195 -2.56 -13.97 1.47
CA HIS A 195 -1.67 -13.73 0.33
C HIS A 195 -2.12 -14.50 -0.91
N VAL A 196 -2.25 -15.81 -0.77
CA VAL A 196 -2.41 -16.71 -1.92
C VAL A 196 -3.85 -16.71 -2.45
N GLY A 197 -4.83 -16.53 -1.57
CA GLY A 197 -6.25 -16.56 -1.91
C GLY A 197 -6.62 -17.82 -2.70
N ILE A 198 -7.16 -17.59 -3.89
CA ILE A 198 -7.52 -18.63 -4.87
C ILE A 198 -6.63 -18.62 -6.12
N ASP A 199 -5.45 -17.98 -6.04
CA ASP A 199 -4.53 -17.88 -7.18
C ASP A 199 -4.03 -19.28 -7.59
N PRO A 200 -4.14 -19.67 -8.88
CA PRO A 200 -3.65 -20.95 -9.35
C PRO A 200 -2.11 -21.06 -9.38
N ASN A 201 -1.37 -19.95 -9.37
CA ASN A 201 0.09 -19.92 -9.50
C ASN A 201 0.77 -19.72 -8.13
N VAL A 202 0.49 -20.64 -7.20
CA VAL A 202 0.93 -20.54 -5.79
C VAL A 202 2.46 -20.48 -5.63
N GLU A 203 3.21 -20.99 -6.60
CA GLU A 203 4.67 -21.01 -6.65
C GLU A 203 5.30 -19.63 -6.87
N ARG A 204 4.50 -18.62 -7.25
CA ARG A 204 4.96 -17.22 -7.38
C ARG A 204 5.11 -16.52 -6.02
N TYR A 205 4.53 -17.06 -4.96
CA TYR A 205 4.51 -16.43 -3.64
C TYR A 205 5.68 -16.91 -2.78
N ALA A 206 6.46 -15.96 -2.25
CA ALA A 206 7.49 -16.27 -1.27
C ALA A 206 6.85 -16.67 0.08
N PRO A 207 7.16 -17.85 0.65
CA PRO A 207 6.55 -18.29 1.90
C PRO A 207 6.88 -17.40 3.09
N ASP A 208 8.01 -16.70 3.04
CA ASP A 208 8.45 -15.74 4.06
C ASP A 208 7.42 -14.64 4.31
N LEU A 209 6.62 -14.27 3.28
CA LEU A 209 5.58 -13.24 3.36
C LEU A 209 4.62 -13.50 4.52
N TRP A 210 4.02 -14.69 4.56
CA TRP A 210 3.04 -15.01 5.61
C TRP A 210 3.67 -15.58 6.88
N THR A 211 4.88 -16.16 6.83
CA THR A 211 5.53 -16.68 8.05
C THR A 211 6.06 -15.54 8.91
N ASP A 212 6.61 -14.49 8.30
CA ASP A 212 7.10 -13.31 9.03
C ASP A 212 5.92 -12.55 9.64
N GLU A 213 4.87 -12.31 8.86
CA GLU A 213 3.66 -11.64 9.35
C GLU A 213 2.98 -12.44 10.45
N PHE A 214 2.96 -13.77 10.33
CA PHE A 214 2.44 -14.63 11.40
C PHE A 214 3.26 -14.50 12.69
N ALA A 215 4.58 -14.32 12.61
CA ALA A 215 5.42 -14.11 13.79
C ALA A 215 5.10 -12.79 14.50
N PHE A 216 4.75 -11.72 13.75
CA PHE A 216 4.24 -10.48 14.33
C PHE A 216 2.83 -10.66 14.90
N LEU A 217 1.90 -11.25 14.16
CA LEU A 217 0.53 -11.51 14.62
C LEU A 217 0.45 -12.39 15.87
N SER A 218 1.43 -13.26 16.08
CA SER A 218 1.47 -14.19 17.21
C SER A 218 2.01 -13.57 18.50
N GLN A 219 2.46 -12.32 18.44
CA GLN A 219 2.97 -11.62 19.62
C GLN A 219 1.85 -11.31 20.64
N PRO A 220 2.21 -11.11 21.93
CA PRO A 220 1.24 -10.71 22.95
C PRO A 220 0.44 -9.47 22.54
N ARG A 221 -0.85 -9.44 22.89
CA ARG A 221 -1.82 -8.35 22.63
C ARG A 221 -2.24 -8.16 21.17
N GLN A 222 -1.57 -8.75 20.18
CA GLN A 222 -2.02 -8.64 18.78
C GLN A 222 -3.44 -9.18 18.58
N VAL A 223 -3.81 -10.22 19.32
CA VAL A 223 -5.20 -10.71 19.33
C VAL A 223 -6.21 -9.64 19.73
N ASP A 224 -5.88 -8.79 20.68
CA ASP A 224 -6.76 -7.73 21.18
C ASP A 224 -6.77 -6.56 20.21
N ILE A 225 -5.58 -6.09 19.79
CA ILE A 225 -5.40 -5.01 18.80
C ILE A 225 -6.18 -5.31 17.53
N GLN A 226 -5.95 -6.48 16.93
CA GLN A 226 -6.58 -6.81 15.66
C GLN A 226 -8.08 -7.08 15.85
N SER A 227 -8.53 -7.69 16.96
CA SER A 227 -9.95 -7.85 17.23
C SER A 227 -10.68 -6.50 17.37
N ASP A 228 -10.05 -5.52 18.02
CA ASP A 228 -10.60 -4.15 18.13
C ASP A 228 -10.70 -3.47 16.77
N LEU A 229 -9.67 -3.55 15.92
CA LEU A 229 -9.71 -2.99 14.56
C LEU A 229 -10.73 -3.70 13.66
N PHE A 230 -10.85 -5.02 13.74
CA PHE A 230 -11.91 -5.75 13.03
C PHE A 230 -13.30 -5.32 13.49
N TYR A 231 -13.46 -5.02 14.79
CA TYR A 231 -14.72 -4.57 15.34
C TYR A 231 -15.02 -3.14 14.86
N ASP A 232 -14.02 -2.27 14.90
CA ASP A 232 -14.09 -0.89 14.44
C ASP A 232 -14.33 -0.77 12.94
N TYR A 233 -13.96 -1.78 12.13
CA TYR A 233 -14.15 -1.75 10.67
C TYR A 233 -15.59 -1.41 10.24
N ARG A 234 -16.62 -1.68 11.06
CA ARG A 234 -18.00 -1.22 10.77
C ARG A 234 -18.09 0.29 10.51
N THR A 235 -17.25 1.10 11.18
CA THR A 235 -17.23 2.56 11.02
C THR A 235 -16.72 2.97 9.64
N ASN A 236 -15.94 2.10 8.97
CA ASN A 236 -15.55 2.28 7.58
C ASN A 236 -16.77 2.18 6.67
N VAL A 237 -17.60 1.15 6.87
CA VAL A 237 -18.84 0.94 6.10
C VAL A 237 -19.80 2.13 6.28
N ASP A 238 -19.93 2.63 7.52
CA ASP A 238 -20.72 3.82 7.82
C ASP A 238 -20.14 5.10 7.17
N SER A 239 -18.84 5.11 6.89
CA SER A 239 -18.12 6.24 6.30
C SER A 239 -18.08 6.23 4.77
N TYR A 240 -18.36 5.10 4.12
CA TYR A 240 -18.35 4.97 2.66
C TYR A 240 -19.12 6.10 1.95
N PRO A 241 -20.36 6.47 2.33
CA PRO A 241 -21.07 7.56 1.67
C PRO A 241 -20.33 8.91 1.71
N LYS A 242 -19.55 9.16 2.77
CA LYS A 242 -18.73 10.39 2.91
C LYS A 242 -17.55 10.35 1.94
N TRP A 243 -16.86 9.21 1.84
CA TRP A 243 -15.73 9.05 0.91
C TRP A 243 -16.17 9.15 -0.54
N GLN A 244 -17.29 8.50 -0.88
CA GLN A 244 -17.90 8.57 -2.20
C GLN A 244 -18.31 10.00 -2.57
N THR A 245 -18.92 10.73 -1.62
CA THR A 245 -19.27 12.15 -1.82
C THR A 245 -18.03 12.99 -2.06
N TRP A 246 -17.00 12.83 -1.23
CA TRP A 246 -15.73 13.53 -1.40
C TRP A 246 -15.08 13.22 -2.76
N MET A 247 -15.08 11.96 -3.20
CA MET A 247 -14.56 11.58 -4.52
C MET A 247 -15.34 12.25 -5.65
N ARG A 248 -16.69 12.27 -5.57
CA ARG A 248 -17.55 12.93 -6.56
C ARG A 248 -17.29 14.42 -6.65
N GLU A 249 -17.13 15.09 -5.52
CA GLU A 249 -16.89 16.54 -5.46
C GLU A 249 -15.46 16.91 -5.85
N ARG A 250 -14.47 16.17 -5.35
CA ARG A 250 -13.05 16.48 -5.55
C ARG A 250 -12.52 16.04 -6.89
N GLN A 251 -13.10 15.00 -7.48
CA GLN A 251 -12.61 14.32 -8.69
C GLN A 251 -11.08 14.10 -8.66
N PRO A 252 -10.57 13.39 -7.62
CA PRO A 252 -9.14 13.18 -7.50
C PRO A 252 -8.61 12.38 -8.69
N ARG A 253 -7.34 12.59 -9.05
CA ARG A 253 -6.64 11.62 -9.89
C ARG A 253 -6.58 10.30 -9.14
N LEU A 254 -7.12 9.25 -9.74
CA LEU A 254 -7.32 7.95 -9.09
C LEU A 254 -6.82 6.83 -9.98
N LEU A 255 -5.87 6.05 -9.45
CA LEU A 255 -5.45 4.76 -9.98
C LEU A 255 -5.94 3.66 -9.04
N VAL A 256 -6.71 2.71 -9.56
CA VAL A 256 -7.19 1.52 -8.86
C VAL A 256 -6.48 0.31 -9.45
N ILE A 257 -5.78 -0.42 -8.59
CA ILE A 257 -5.11 -1.68 -8.90
C ILE A 257 -5.75 -2.77 -8.07
N TRP A 258 -6.06 -3.91 -8.67
CA TRP A 258 -6.78 -4.97 -7.95
C TRP A 258 -6.29 -6.36 -8.31
N GLY A 259 -5.94 -7.14 -7.30
CA GLY A 259 -5.74 -8.57 -7.46
C GLY A 259 -7.06 -9.32 -7.68
N LYS A 260 -7.19 -9.98 -8.82
CA LYS A 260 -8.36 -10.79 -9.20
C LYS A 260 -8.65 -11.95 -8.23
N TYR A 261 -7.63 -12.48 -7.56
CA TYR A 261 -7.71 -13.63 -6.67
C TYR A 261 -7.82 -13.24 -5.19
N ASP A 262 -8.15 -11.98 -4.91
CA ASP A 262 -8.37 -11.45 -3.56
C ASP A 262 -9.45 -12.28 -2.80
N PRO A 263 -9.12 -12.89 -1.65
CA PRO A 263 -10.08 -13.62 -0.81
C PRO A 263 -10.82 -12.72 0.19
N SER A 264 -10.37 -11.47 0.37
CA SER A 264 -10.88 -10.49 1.34
C SER A 264 -11.98 -9.62 0.73
N PHE A 265 -11.81 -9.16 -0.50
CA PHE A 265 -12.73 -8.23 -1.16
C PHE A 265 -13.22 -8.74 -2.51
N ASP A 266 -14.46 -8.38 -2.84
CA ASP A 266 -15.12 -8.81 -4.06
C ASP A 266 -14.61 -8.04 -5.30
N ILE A 267 -14.54 -8.73 -6.44
CA ILE A 267 -14.06 -8.21 -7.72
C ILE A 267 -14.99 -7.14 -8.33
N SER A 268 -16.15 -6.90 -7.74
CA SER A 268 -17.04 -5.80 -8.14
C SER A 268 -16.56 -4.42 -7.66
N GLU A 269 -15.66 -4.34 -6.67
CA GLU A 269 -15.16 -3.05 -6.15
C GLU A 269 -14.39 -2.19 -7.15
N PRO A 270 -13.45 -2.71 -7.97
CA PRO A 270 -12.57 -1.86 -8.78
C PRO A 270 -13.33 -0.94 -9.72
N GLU A 271 -14.35 -1.48 -10.40
CA GLU A 271 -15.17 -0.70 -11.32
C GLU A 271 -16.15 0.22 -10.58
N ALA A 272 -16.53 -0.11 -9.35
CA ALA A 272 -17.40 0.73 -8.52
C ALA A 272 -16.81 2.13 -8.31
N TYR A 273 -15.48 2.26 -8.24
CA TYR A 273 -14.80 3.56 -8.17
C TYR A 273 -15.12 4.50 -9.34
N ARG A 274 -15.41 3.99 -10.55
CA ARG A 274 -15.79 4.84 -11.69
C ARG A 274 -17.17 5.49 -11.54
N ARG A 275 -18.01 5.00 -10.62
CA ARG A 275 -19.28 5.68 -10.28
C ARG A 275 -19.04 7.04 -9.64
N ASP A 276 -17.97 7.18 -8.86
CA ASP A 276 -17.64 8.42 -8.17
C ASP A 276 -16.54 9.23 -8.87
N VAL A 277 -15.60 8.55 -9.54
CA VAL A 277 -14.51 9.18 -10.31
C VAL A 277 -14.51 8.59 -11.72
N PRO A 278 -15.30 9.11 -12.67
CA PRO A 278 -15.46 8.54 -14.00
C PRO A 278 -14.15 8.35 -14.78
N ASN A 279 -13.15 9.20 -14.50
CA ASN A 279 -11.83 9.15 -15.13
C ASN A 279 -10.81 8.26 -14.39
N ALA A 280 -11.23 7.47 -13.41
CA ALA A 280 -10.32 6.58 -12.69
C ALA A 280 -9.69 5.55 -13.64
N GLU A 281 -8.38 5.39 -13.51
CA GLU A 281 -7.63 4.32 -14.15
C GLU A 281 -7.84 3.04 -13.33
N VAL A 282 -8.39 1.98 -13.92
CA VAL A 282 -8.73 0.74 -13.19
C VAL A 282 -8.03 -0.43 -13.87
N HIS A 283 -7.24 -1.17 -13.09
CA HIS A 283 -6.42 -2.29 -13.53
C HIS A 283 -6.67 -3.50 -12.63
N VAL A 284 -7.22 -4.58 -13.21
CA VAL A 284 -7.38 -5.87 -12.54
C VAL A 284 -6.25 -6.79 -13.01
N LEU A 285 -5.49 -7.34 -12.08
CA LEU A 285 -4.29 -8.14 -12.32
C LEU A 285 -4.50 -9.60 -11.86
N ASP A 286 -3.79 -10.55 -12.49
CA ASP A 286 -3.68 -11.93 -12.01
C ASP A 286 -2.76 -12.00 -10.78
N ALA A 287 -3.30 -11.53 -9.65
CA ALA A 287 -2.64 -11.43 -8.35
C ALA A 287 -3.65 -11.64 -7.20
N GLY A 288 -3.15 -11.93 -5.99
CA GLY A 288 -3.93 -12.01 -4.76
C GLY A 288 -4.20 -10.65 -4.10
N HIS A 289 -4.59 -10.67 -2.82
CA HIS A 289 -4.90 -9.46 -2.05
C HIS A 289 -3.71 -8.50 -1.90
N PHE A 290 -2.51 -9.06 -1.74
CA PHE A 290 -1.25 -8.34 -1.71
C PHE A 290 -0.65 -8.38 -3.12
N ALA A 291 -1.21 -7.59 -4.03
CA ALA A 291 -0.85 -7.70 -5.45
C ALA A 291 0.65 -7.44 -5.74
N LEU A 292 1.34 -6.74 -4.84
CA LEU A 292 2.79 -6.52 -4.91
C LEU A 292 3.61 -7.81 -4.75
N ASP A 293 3.08 -8.85 -4.10
CA ASP A 293 3.78 -10.11 -3.87
C ASP A 293 4.18 -10.81 -5.18
N THR A 294 3.35 -10.63 -6.22
CA THR A 294 3.51 -11.32 -7.50
C THR A 294 3.66 -10.39 -8.70
N ASN A 295 3.16 -9.15 -8.60
CA ASN A 295 3.04 -8.21 -9.73
C ASN A 295 3.72 -6.86 -9.49
N ALA A 296 4.74 -6.80 -8.62
CA ALA A 296 5.46 -5.57 -8.29
C ALA A 296 5.93 -4.76 -9.53
N ASP A 297 6.52 -5.43 -10.53
CA ASP A 297 7.06 -4.77 -11.74
C ASP A 297 5.95 -4.09 -12.56
N GLU A 298 4.84 -4.79 -12.76
CA GLU A 298 3.68 -4.27 -13.47
C GLU A 298 3.05 -3.10 -12.71
N ILE A 299 2.90 -3.24 -11.39
CA ILE A 299 2.35 -2.19 -10.53
C ILE A 299 3.25 -0.95 -10.53
N ALA A 300 4.57 -1.11 -10.43
CA ALA A 300 5.51 0.01 -10.50
C ALA A 300 5.44 0.72 -11.86
N ALA A 301 5.26 -0.02 -12.96
CA ALA A 301 5.07 0.55 -14.29
C ALA A 301 3.75 1.35 -14.38
N LEU A 302 2.65 0.83 -13.84
CA LEU A 302 1.36 1.52 -13.79
C LEU A 302 1.45 2.82 -12.99
N ILE A 303 2.05 2.78 -11.79
CA ILE A 303 2.29 3.96 -10.96
C ILE A 303 3.12 4.99 -11.72
N GLY A 304 4.23 4.58 -12.35
CA GLY A 304 5.09 5.47 -13.11
C GLY A 304 4.38 6.13 -14.30
N GLN A 305 3.47 5.43 -14.97
CA GLN A 305 2.66 6.00 -16.06
C GLN A 305 1.62 6.98 -15.52
N PHE A 306 0.87 6.57 -14.50
CA PHE A 306 -0.14 7.39 -13.83
C PHE A 306 0.46 8.71 -13.35
N MET A 307 1.60 8.66 -12.66
CA MET A 307 2.27 9.83 -12.08
C MET A 307 2.86 10.76 -13.16
N LYS A 308 3.30 10.25 -14.33
CA LYS A 308 3.81 11.08 -15.43
C LYS A 308 2.75 11.94 -16.12
N ARG A 309 1.47 11.53 -16.08
CA ARG A 309 0.35 12.27 -16.67
C ARG A 309 0.00 13.59 -15.95
N GLN A 310 0.86 14.05 -15.03
CA GLN A 310 0.74 15.31 -14.28
C GLN A 310 1.05 16.60 -15.07
N LYS A 311 1.18 16.55 -16.40
CA LYS A 311 1.50 17.72 -17.22
C LYS A 311 0.33 18.12 -18.10
#